data_AF-A0A162K6I2-F1
#
_entry.id   AF-A0A162K6I2-F1
#
_cell.length_a   1.000
_cell.length_b   1.000
_cell.length_c   1.000
_cell.angle_alpha   90.00
_cell.angle_beta   90.00
_cell.angle_gamma   90.00
#
_symmetry.space_group_name_H-M   'P 1'
#
loop_
_entity.id
_entity.type
_entity.pdbx_description
1 polymer ?
#
loop_
_entity_poly.entity_id
_entity_poly.type
_entity_poly.pdbx_seq_one_letter_code
_entity_poly.pdbx_strand_id
1 'polypeptide(L)'
;MTATPQNHQDRTGRDDRGVGPGFEPRDVPAGGVVRAVIGLFAGIALSAALVAGLVVLLTPRLGPEQTQAIGDTRPGPAGPRLQVDPRRERAAVEAAAAAKLQGYRWIDGPGRRAHIPIDRAMQILAARGWPAHPAHPAPDRGQGERTTP
;
A
#
# COMPACT_ATOMS: atom_id res chain seq x y z
N MET A 1 75.05 -78.84 12.39
CA MET A 1 74.75 -78.08 13.63
C MET A 1 75.21 -76.66 13.36
N THR A 2 74.38 -75.68 13.02
CA THR A 2 73.12 -75.17 13.60
C THR A 2 72.23 -74.61 12.47
N ALA A 3 70.99 -75.09 12.32
CA ALA A 3 69.73 -74.49 12.80
C ALA A 3 69.19 -73.33 11.91
N THR A 4 68.10 -73.65 11.21
CA THR A 4 67.19 -72.83 10.38
C THR A 4 66.17 -72.08 11.30
N PRO A 5 65.08 -71.47 10.76
CA PRO A 5 64.82 -70.03 10.50
C PRO A 5 63.80 -69.39 11.47
N GLN A 6 63.54 -68.07 11.39
CA GLN A 6 62.19 -67.56 11.72
C GLN A 6 61.84 -66.21 11.09
N ASN A 7 60.89 -66.30 10.15
CA ASN A 7 60.01 -65.25 9.67
C ASN A 7 59.00 -64.93 10.78
N HIS A 8 58.98 -63.70 11.29
CA HIS A 8 57.87 -63.20 12.11
C HIS A 8 57.16 -62.09 11.35
N GLN A 9 55.96 -62.43 10.88
CA GLN A 9 54.97 -61.46 10.45
C GLN A 9 54.54 -60.65 11.68
N ASP A 10 54.52 -59.33 11.54
CA ASP A 10 53.62 -58.48 12.31
C ASP A 10 52.72 -57.72 11.34
N ARG A 11 51.50 -58.25 11.21
CA ARG A 11 50.33 -57.50 10.78
C ARG A 11 49.62 -57.05 12.05
N THR A 12 49.45 -55.75 12.26
CA THR A 12 48.25 -55.14 12.86
C THR A 12 48.33 -53.62 12.76
N GLY A 13 47.24 -52.99 12.30
CA GLY A 13 46.98 -51.56 12.52
C GLY A 13 46.76 -50.71 11.27
N ARG A 14 45.63 -50.90 10.59
CA ARG A 14 44.96 -49.78 9.90
C ARG A 14 44.37 -48.90 10.99
N ASP A 15 44.54 -47.58 10.90
CA ASP A 15 43.52 -46.63 11.34
C ASP A 15 43.67 -45.31 10.59
N ASP A 16 42.52 -44.87 10.11
CA ASP A 16 42.29 -43.76 9.22
C ASP A 16 42.02 -42.47 10.03
N ARG A 17 42.25 -41.32 9.38
CA ARG A 17 41.66 -39.98 9.65
C ARG A 17 42.39 -39.06 10.62
N GLY A 18 42.70 -37.88 10.09
CA GLY A 18 43.10 -36.72 10.89
C GLY A 18 43.13 -35.38 10.14
N VAL A 19 42.39 -35.19 9.03
CA VAL A 19 42.02 -33.83 8.61
C VAL A 19 40.85 -33.42 9.48
N GLY A 20 41.14 -32.93 10.67
CA GLY A 20 40.14 -32.26 11.50
C GLY A 20 39.74 -30.95 10.80
N PRO A 21 38.44 -30.65 10.63
CA PRO A 21 38.04 -29.31 10.23
C PRO A 21 38.52 -28.34 11.31
N GLY A 22 39.42 -27.43 10.93
CA GLY A 22 39.87 -26.33 11.77
C GLY A 22 38.70 -25.39 12.04
N PHE A 23 37.89 -25.70 13.05
CA PHE A 23 37.05 -24.72 13.70
C PHE A 23 37.95 -23.94 14.64
N GLU A 24 38.28 -22.70 14.30
CA GLU A 24 38.97 -21.78 15.20
C GLU A 24 38.00 -21.44 16.35
N PRO A 25 38.26 -21.90 17.58
CA PRO A 25 37.40 -21.68 18.73
C PRO A 25 37.73 -20.30 19.31
N ARG A 26 37.53 -19.26 18.51
CA ARG A 26 37.52 -17.91 19.06
C ARG A 26 36.13 -17.71 19.65
N ASP A 27 35.99 -18.24 20.87
CA ASP A 27 34.77 -18.17 21.66
C ASP A 27 34.28 -16.71 21.70
N VAL A 28 33.09 -16.48 21.15
CA VAL A 28 32.43 -15.19 21.30
C VAL A 28 32.24 -14.98 22.79
N PRO A 29 32.76 -13.90 23.40
CA PRO A 29 32.70 -13.75 24.85
C PRO A 29 31.24 -13.78 25.28
N ALA A 30 30.88 -14.74 26.15
CA ALA A 30 29.49 -14.97 26.55
C ALA A 30 28.82 -13.68 27.06
N GLY A 31 29.57 -12.81 27.76
CA GLY A 31 29.07 -11.52 28.22
C GLY A 31 28.69 -10.55 27.09
N GLY A 32 29.39 -10.59 25.95
CA GLY A 32 29.05 -9.80 24.76
C GLY A 32 27.78 -10.30 24.09
N VAL A 33 27.64 -11.62 23.97
CA VAL A 33 26.43 -12.26 23.43
C VAL A 33 25.22 -11.94 24.32
N VAL A 34 25.35 -12.07 25.64
CA VAL A 34 24.27 -11.76 26.59
C VAL A 34 23.85 -10.29 26.49
N ARG A 35 24.81 -9.36 26.41
CA ARG A 35 24.50 -7.93 26.22
C ARG A 35 23.83 -7.64 24.88
N ALA A 36 24.26 -8.31 23.80
CA ALA A 36 23.66 -8.17 22.49
C ALA A 36 22.21 -8.68 22.50
N VAL A 37 21.95 -9.82 23.15
CA VAL A 37 20.61 -10.37 23.32
C VAL A 37 19.75 -9.43 24.16
N ILE A 38 20.23 -8.96 25.31
CA ILE A 38 19.51 -8.01 26.16
C ILE A 38 19.21 -6.72 25.38
N GLY A 39 20.19 -6.18 24.65
CA GLY A 39 20.03 -4.98 23.83
C GLY A 39 19.00 -5.16 22.72
N LEU A 40 18.97 -6.32 22.07
CA LEU A 40 17.96 -6.66 21.07
C LEU A 40 16.55 -6.66 21.67
N PHE A 41 16.35 -7.36 22.79
CA PHE A 41 15.06 -7.39 23.49
C PHE A 41 14.66 -6.01 24.01
N ALA A 42 15.60 -5.24 24.57
CA ALA A 42 15.35 -3.88 25.02
C ALA A 42 14.97 -2.95 23.86
N GLY A 43 15.62 -3.08 22.70
CA GLY A 43 15.30 -2.32 21.50
C GLY A 43 13.91 -2.65 20.96
N ILE A 44 13.56 -3.94 20.89
CA ILE A 44 12.22 -4.40 20.48
C ILE A 44 11.16 -3.85 21.45
N ALA A 45 11.40 -3.98 22.76
CA ALA A 45 10.48 -3.49 23.78
C ALA A 45 10.32 -1.96 23.71
N LEU A 46 11.40 -1.22 23.51
CA LEU A 46 11.38 0.23 23.36
C LEU A 46 10.61 0.65 22.10
N SER A 47 10.83 -0.04 20.98
CA SER A 47 10.11 0.21 19.73
C SER A 47 8.61 -0.07 19.89
N ALA A 48 8.24 -1.20 20.49
CA ALA A 48 6.86 -1.55 20.76
C ALA A 48 6.20 -0.54 21.71
N ALA A 49 6.91 -0.09 22.75
CA ALA A 49 6.42 0.92 23.69
C ALA A 49 6.21 2.28 23.01
N LEU A 50 7.11 2.68 22.11
CA LEU A 50 6.99 3.93 21.34
C LEU A 50 5.76 3.89 20.42
N VAL A 51 5.58 2.78 19.69
CA VAL A 51 4.41 2.57 18.83
C VAL A 51 3.12 2.55 19.66
N ALA A 52 3.09 1.79 20.76
CA ALA A 52 1.94 1.74 21.66
C ALA A 52 1.61 3.11 22.25
N GLY A 53 2.63 3.87 22.68
CA GLY A 53 2.47 5.23 23.19
C GLY A 53 1.91 6.18 22.13
N LEU A 54 2.40 6.10 20.90
CA LEU A 54 1.87 6.89 19.78
C LEU A 54 0.41 6.53 19.49
N VAL A 55 0.07 5.24 19.48
CA VAL A 55 -1.31 4.79 19.29
C VAL A 55 -2.21 5.30 20.40
N VAL A 56 -1.80 5.21 21.67
CA VAL A 56 -2.57 5.73 22.81
C VAL A 56 -2.74 7.26 22.74
N LEU A 57 -1.73 7.99 22.26
CA LEU A 57 -1.78 9.44 22.13
C LEU A 57 -2.67 9.90 20.95
N LEU A 58 -2.63 9.20 19.82
CA LEU A 58 -3.31 9.60 18.58
C LEU A 58 -4.70 8.99 18.41
N THR A 59 -5.04 7.93 19.14
CA THR A 59 -6.36 7.28 19.01
C THR A 59 -7.35 8.03 19.91
N PRO A 60 -8.37 8.73 19.35
CA PRO A 60 -9.47 9.22 20.16
C PRO A 60 -10.08 8.03 20.90
N ARG A 61 -10.37 8.18 22.21
CA ARG A 61 -10.97 7.10 23.01
C ARG A 61 -12.39 6.81 22.51
N LEU A 62 -12.51 6.07 21.41
CA LEU A 62 -13.73 5.35 21.10
C LEU A 62 -13.86 4.27 22.17
N GLY A 63 -15.03 4.22 22.81
CA GLY A 63 -15.32 3.30 23.91
C GLY A 63 -15.06 1.83 23.55
N PRO A 64 -15.06 0.94 24.54
CA PRO A 64 -14.56 -0.43 24.40
C PRO A 64 -15.33 -1.20 23.31
N GLU A 65 -14.74 -1.26 22.11
CA GLU A 65 -15.12 -2.22 21.08
C GLU A 65 -14.61 -3.60 21.51
N GLN A 66 -15.56 -4.51 21.64
CA GLN A 66 -15.40 -5.84 22.19
C GLN A 66 -14.35 -6.62 21.41
N THR A 67 -13.42 -7.20 22.17
CA THR A 67 -12.45 -8.18 21.71
C THR A 67 -13.18 -9.37 21.08
N GLN A 68 -13.31 -9.41 19.76
CA GLN A 68 -13.68 -10.62 19.04
C GLN A 68 -12.41 -11.29 18.51
N ALA A 69 -12.28 -12.54 18.95
CA ALA A 69 -11.11 -13.38 18.83
C ALA A 69 -10.74 -13.71 17.38
N ILE A 70 -9.44 -13.63 17.11
CA ILE A 70 -8.61 -14.45 16.21
C ILE A 70 -9.39 -15.24 15.15
N GLY A 71 -9.72 -14.54 14.07
CA GLY A 71 -9.83 -15.06 12.72
C GLY A 71 -9.32 -13.95 11.81
N ASP A 72 -8.44 -14.25 10.86
CA ASP A 72 -7.82 -13.28 9.96
C ASP A 72 -8.83 -12.30 9.33
N THR A 73 -9.09 -11.17 9.99
CA THR A 73 -9.81 -10.04 9.42
C THR A 73 -8.81 -8.96 9.11
N ARG A 74 -7.90 -9.23 8.17
CA ARG A 74 -7.53 -8.16 7.26
C ARG A 74 -8.84 -7.81 6.53
N PRO A 75 -9.42 -6.61 6.66
CA PRO A 75 -10.60 -6.27 5.90
C PRO A 75 -10.15 -6.26 4.44
N GLY A 76 -10.33 -7.37 3.74
CA GLY A 76 -10.39 -7.33 2.29
C GLY A 76 -11.43 -6.28 1.91
N PRO A 77 -11.28 -5.58 0.78
CA PRO A 77 -12.33 -4.67 0.33
C PRO A 77 -13.64 -5.45 0.38
N ALA A 78 -14.60 -4.95 1.16
CA ALA A 78 -15.90 -5.59 1.30
C ALA A 78 -16.37 -5.91 -0.13
N GLY A 79 -16.56 -7.20 -0.42
CA GLY A 79 -17.01 -7.64 -1.74
C GLY A 79 -18.24 -6.82 -2.16
N PRO A 80 -18.51 -6.71 -3.47
CA PRO A 80 -19.59 -5.86 -3.98
C PRO A 80 -20.86 -6.04 -3.15
N ARG A 81 -21.20 -5.01 -2.38
CA ARG A 81 -22.30 -5.09 -1.42
C ARG A 81 -23.58 -5.19 -2.22
N LEU A 82 -24.42 -6.16 -1.88
CA LEU A 82 -25.73 -6.29 -2.50
C LEU A 82 -26.56 -5.05 -2.15
N GLN A 83 -26.93 -4.27 -3.17
CA GLN A 83 -27.82 -3.14 -3.03
C GLN A 83 -29.18 -3.62 -2.49
N VAL A 84 -29.59 -3.10 -1.33
CA VAL A 84 -30.77 -3.58 -0.59
C VAL A 84 -32.06 -3.39 -1.36
N ASP A 85 -32.20 -2.26 -2.08
CA ASP A 85 -33.34 -1.97 -2.95
C ASP A 85 -32.90 -1.18 -4.20
N PRO A 86 -32.54 -1.88 -5.29
CA PRO A 86 -32.09 -1.25 -6.53
C PRO A 86 -33.15 -0.35 -7.17
N ARG A 87 -34.44 -0.64 -7.01
CA ARG A 87 -35.52 0.10 -7.69
C ARG A 87 -35.71 1.46 -7.07
N ARG A 88 -35.80 1.51 -5.74
CA ARG A 88 -35.96 2.77 -5.00
C ARG A 88 -34.77 3.69 -5.19
N GLU A 89 -33.56 3.16 -5.13
CA GLU A 89 -32.35 3.97 -5.28
C GLU A 89 -32.19 4.51 -6.69
N ARG A 90 -32.47 3.70 -7.71
CA ARG A 90 -32.52 4.16 -9.11
C ARG A 90 -33.53 5.30 -9.28
N ALA A 91 -34.75 5.16 -8.76
CA ALA A 91 -35.77 6.20 -8.86
C ALA A 91 -35.34 7.51 -8.17
N ALA A 92 -34.65 7.42 -7.03
CA ALA A 92 -34.11 8.60 -6.34
C ALA A 92 -33.01 9.31 -7.17
N VAL A 93 -32.11 8.54 -7.79
CA VAL A 93 -31.08 9.09 -8.69
C VAL A 93 -31.71 9.76 -9.91
N GLU A 94 -32.69 9.10 -10.53
CA GLU A 94 -33.42 9.64 -11.68
C GLU A 94 -34.16 10.93 -11.34
N ALA A 95 -34.85 10.97 -10.20
CA ALA A 95 -35.55 12.16 -9.73
C ALA A 95 -34.58 13.33 -9.45
N ALA A 96 -33.44 13.05 -8.83
CA ALA A 96 -32.42 14.07 -8.56
C ALA A 96 -31.79 14.60 -9.86
N ALA A 97 -31.60 13.75 -10.87
CA ALA A 97 -31.12 14.16 -12.18
C ALA A 97 -32.16 15.01 -12.92
N ALA A 98 -33.42 14.60 -12.93
CA ALA A 98 -34.51 15.34 -13.55
C ALA A 98 -34.67 16.75 -12.96
N ALA A 99 -34.61 16.87 -11.63
CA ALA A 99 -34.69 18.15 -10.93
C ALA A 99 -33.55 19.11 -11.34
N LYS A 100 -32.35 18.59 -11.61
CA LYS A 100 -31.23 19.41 -12.09
C LYS A 100 -31.43 19.89 -13.52
N LEU A 101 -32.06 19.10 -14.39
CA LEU A 101 -32.23 19.38 -15.82
C LEU A 101 -33.41 20.31 -16.15
N GLN A 102 -34.38 20.42 -15.24
CA GLN A 102 -35.64 21.14 -15.47
C GLN A 102 -35.64 22.57 -14.92
N GLY A 103 -34.60 22.98 -14.19
CA GLY A 103 -34.56 24.25 -13.46
C GLY A 103 -33.82 25.37 -14.19
N TYR A 104 -34.07 26.60 -13.77
CA TYR A 104 -33.20 27.74 -14.06
C TYR A 104 -32.27 28.00 -12.87
N ARG A 105 -30.99 28.28 -13.14
CA ARG A 105 -30.02 28.63 -12.09
C ARG A 105 -28.88 29.47 -12.64
N TRP A 106 -28.33 30.39 -11.85
CA TRP A 106 -27.08 31.07 -12.16
C TRP A 106 -25.87 30.19 -11.83
N ILE A 107 -24.95 30.00 -12.77
CA ILE A 107 -23.72 29.23 -12.57
C ILE A 107 -22.60 30.12 -12.02
N ASP A 108 -22.45 31.34 -12.56
CA ASP A 108 -21.30 32.23 -12.25
C ASP A 108 -21.73 33.66 -11.88
N GLY A 109 -22.80 33.75 -11.10
CA GLY A 109 -23.39 35.02 -10.71
C GLY A 109 -24.33 35.61 -11.78
N PRO A 110 -25.11 36.63 -11.39
CA PRO A 110 -26.10 37.25 -12.26
C PRO A 110 -25.43 37.88 -13.49
N GLY A 111 -25.90 37.51 -14.68
CA GLY A 111 -25.50 38.11 -15.95
C GLY A 111 -24.32 37.47 -16.69
N ARG A 112 -23.63 36.46 -16.12
CA ARG A 112 -22.52 35.77 -16.81
C ARG A 112 -22.95 34.48 -17.50
N ARG A 113 -23.34 33.47 -16.71
CA ARG A 113 -23.72 32.14 -17.22
C ARG A 113 -24.91 31.62 -16.44
N ALA A 114 -25.98 31.29 -17.16
CA ALA A 114 -27.19 30.70 -16.60
C ALA A 114 -27.35 29.27 -17.13
N HIS A 115 -27.71 28.36 -16.23
CA HIS A 115 -28.32 27.09 -16.55
C HIS A 115 -29.78 27.33 -16.92
N ILE A 116 -30.18 26.79 -18.07
CA ILE A 116 -31.56 26.79 -18.56
C ILE A 116 -32.05 25.33 -18.63
N PRO A 117 -33.36 25.09 -18.52
CA PRO A 117 -33.92 23.76 -18.66
C PRO A 117 -33.52 23.12 -19.99
N ILE A 118 -33.25 21.83 -19.99
CA ILE A 118 -32.73 21.12 -21.16
C ILE A 118 -33.65 21.22 -22.38
N ASP A 119 -34.97 21.17 -22.18
CA ASP A 119 -35.95 21.35 -23.26
C ASP A 119 -35.84 22.73 -23.90
N ARG A 120 -35.58 23.75 -23.09
CA ARG A 120 -35.38 25.11 -23.59
C ARG A 120 -34.05 25.24 -24.33
N ALA A 121 -32.99 24.61 -23.83
CA ALA A 121 -31.70 24.55 -24.51
C ALA A 121 -31.82 23.90 -25.88
N MET A 122 -32.52 22.77 -25.96
CA MET A 122 -32.80 22.04 -27.20
C MET A 122 -33.56 22.92 -28.20
N GLN A 123 -34.61 23.61 -27.77
CA GLN A 123 -35.36 24.55 -28.63
C GLN A 123 -34.49 25.67 -29.18
N ILE A 124 -33.66 26.29 -28.33
CA ILE A 124 -32.76 27.37 -28.72
C ILE A 124 -31.72 26.85 -29.73
N LEU A 125 -31.16 25.66 -29.48
CA LEU A 125 -30.17 25.04 -30.36
C LEU A 125 -30.77 24.67 -31.71
N ALA A 126 -31.98 24.09 -31.73
CA ALA A 126 -32.69 23.78 -32.96
C ALA A 126 -33.01 25.05 -33.78
N ALA A 127 -33.39 26.14 -33.10
CA ALA A 127 -33.70 27.41 -33.77
C ALA A 127 -32.46 28.16 -34.28
N ARG A 128 -31.33 28.09 -33.57
CA ARG A 128 -30.10 28.84 -33.91
C ARG A 128 -29.07 28.02 -34.71
N GLY A 129 -29.26 26.70 -34.80
CA GLY A 129 -28.24 25.79 -35.31
C GLY A 129 -27.07 25.60 -34.33
N TRP A 130 -26.18 24.67 -34.66
CA TRP A 130 -24.97 24.44 -33.86
C TRP A 130 -24.03 25.65 -33.98
N PRO A 131 -23.56 26.25 -32.88
CA PRO A 131 -22.61 27.35 -32.96
C PRO A 131 -21.31 26.87 -33.61
N ALA A 132 -20.86 27.55 -34.66
CA ALA A 132 -19.51 27.35 -35.18
C ALA A 132 -18.54 27.58 -34.02
N HIS A 133 -17.76 26.55 -33.67
CA HIS A 133 -16.83 26.62 -32.56
C HIS A 133 -15.89 27.81 -32.80
N PRO A 134 -15.80 28.82 -31.91
CA PRO A 134 -14.68 29.74 -31.99
C PRO A 134 -13.44 28.88 -31.83
N ALA A 135 -12.52 28.95 -32.80
CA ALA A 135 -11.23 28.29 -32.72
C ALA A 135 -10.67 28.58 -31.32
N HIS A 136 -10.43 27.53 -30.55
CA HIS A 136 -9.69 27.65 -29.30
C HIS A 136 -8.40 28.37 -29.66
N PRO A 137 -8.13 29.59 -29.14
CA PRO A 137 -6.86 30.24 -29.43
C PRO A 137 -5.78 29.26 -29.01
N ALA A 138 -4.97 28.83 -29.98
CA ALA A 138 -3.86 27.94 -29.73
C ALA A 138 -3.08 28.50 -28.54
N PRO A 139 -2.71 27.69 -27.53
CA PRO A 139 -1.87 28.17 -26.46
C PRO A 139 -0.65 28.81 -27.10
N ASP A 140 -0.39 30.06 -26.74
CA ASP A 140 0.80 30.82 -27.11
C ASP A 140 2.00 29.92 -26.80
N ARG A 141 2.52 29.27 -27.85
CA ARG A 141 3.74 28.49 -27.75
C ARG A 141 4.85 29.50 -27.61
N GLY A 142 5.13 29.81 -26.34
CA GLY A 142 6.36 30.35 -25.83
C GLY A 142 7.15 31.16 -26.85
N GLN A 143 7.04 32.48 -26.72
CA GLN A 143 8.18 33.36 -26.90
C GLN A 143 9.28 32.94 -25.90
N GLY A 144 9.93 31.82 -26.21
CA GLY A 144 11.10 31.29 -25.57
C GLY A 144 12.13 31.12 -26.68
N GLU A 145 13.15 31.97 -26.65
CA GLU A 145 14.51 31.57 -26.97
C GLU A 145 14.76 31.09 -28.41
N ARG A 146 14.98 32.06 -29.30
CA ARG A 146 16.03 31.93 -30.33
C ARG A 146 17.05 33.04 -30.17
N THR A 147 17.72 33.02 -29.03
CA THR A 147 19.06 33.57 -28.84
C THR A 147 20.07 32.50 -29.20
N THR A 148 20.70 32.57 -30.37
CA THR A 148 22.04 32.02 -30.65
C THR A 148 22.45 32.35 -32.09
N PRO A 149 23.75 32.41 -32.44
CA PRO A 149 24.96 32.62 -31.63
C PRO A 149 25.62 33.99 -31.82
#